data_AF-A0A536DMT8-F1
#
_entry.id   AF-A0A536DMT8-F1
#
_cell.length_a   1.000
_cell.length_b   1.000
_cell.length_c   1.000
_cell.angle_alpha   90.00
_cell.angle_beta   90.00
_cell.angle_gamma   90.00
#
_symmetry.space_group_name_H-M   'P 1'
#
loop_
_entity.id
_entity.type
_entity.pdbx_description
1 polymer ?
#
loop_
_entity_poly.entity_id
_entity_poly.type
_entity_poly.pdbx_seq_one_letter_code
_entity_poly.pdbx_strand_id
1 'polypeptide(L)'
;MALATFLQLLRPRSLQEQREQRLYRAHAQQIAGRMRAVFDAWVAIRELEPDNGRLANTAAVNRWELMRLAQEVETLDPPRSLAGVHRDVQNAVISDTVQEFGELVAQLQMRF
;
A
#
# COMPACT_ATOMS: atom_id res chain seq x y z
N MET A 1 13.80 -39.75 -2.95
CA MET A 1 12.32 -39.65 -3.10
C MET A 1 11.71 -38.52 -2.26
N ALA A 2 12.14 -38.28 -1.02
CA ALA A 2 11.57 -37.22 -0.16
C ALA A 2 11.62 -35.78 -0.74
N LEU A 3 12.70 -35.41 -1.44
CA LEU A 3 12.84 -34.07 -2.02
C LEU A 3 11.83 -33.81 -3.16
N ALA A 4 11.53 -34.82 -3.98
CA ALA A 4 10.57 -34.69 -5.08
C ALA A 4 9.13 -34.54 -4.54
N THR A 5 8.79 -35.28 -3.47
CA THR A 5 7.51 -35.15 -2.76
C THR A 5 7.38 -33.78 -2.08
N PHE A 6 8.45 -33.28 -1.46
CA PHE A 6 8.49 -31.94 -0.86
C PHE A 6 8.31 -30.84 -1.91
N LEU A 7 8.97 -30.95 -3.06
CA LEU A 7 8.81 -30.01 -4.18
C LEU A 7 7.42 -30.09 -4.85
N GLN A 8 6.77 -31.27 -4.84
CA GLN A 8 5.37 -31.40 -5.27
C GLN A 8 4.38 -30.75 -4.29
N LEU A 9 4.67 -30.75 -2.99
CA LEU A 9 3.88 -30.03 -1.98
C LEU A 9 4.02 -28.51 -2.09
N LEU A 10 5.13 -28.02 -2.66
CA LEU A 10 5.39 -26.61 -2.94
C LEU A 10 4.87 -26.14 -4.30
N ARG A 11 4.36 -27.04 -5.15
CA ARG A 11 3.73 -26.64 -6.41
C ARG A 11 2.32 -26.10 -6.13
N PRO A 12 1.95 -24.96 -6.74
CA PRO A 12 0.57 -24.48 -6.71
C PRO A 12 -0.37 -25.61 -7.13
N ARG A 13 -1.43 -25.87 -6.34
CA ARG A 13 -2.23 -27.09 -6.47
C ARG A 13 -3.10 -27.07 -7.73
N SER A 14 -3.27 -25.91 -8.35
CA SER A 14 -3.95 -25.73 -9.64
C SER A 14 -3.49 -24.47 -10.38
N LEU A 15 -3.75 -24.41 -11.69
CA LEU A 15 -3.57 -23.19 -12.49
C LEU A 15 -4.45 -22.03 -12.01
N GLN A 16 -5.61 -22.35 -11.43
CA GLN A 16 -6.51 -21.38 -10.84
C GLN A 16 -5.87 -20.70 -9.62
N GLU A 17 -5.26 -21.46 -8.72
CA GLU A 17 -4.58 -20.90 -7.54
C GLU A 17 -3.42 -19.98 -7.94
N GLN A 18 -2.67 -20.34 -8.99
CA GLN A 18 -1.62 -19.46 -9.54
C GLN A 18 -2.17 -18.16 -10.12
N ARG A 19 -3.35 -18.20 -10.74
CA ARG A 19 -4.00 -17.03 -11.32
C ARG A 19 -4.50 -16.10 -10.21
N GLU A 20 -5.15 -16.66 -9.19
CA GLU A 20 -5.62 -15.93 -8.01
C GLU A 20 -4.46 -15.23 -7.28
N GLN A 21 -3.34 -15.93 -7.07
CA GLN A 21 -2.14 -15.31 -6.48
C GLN A 21 -1.57 -14.19 -7.35
N ARG A 22 -1.53 -14.36 -8.67
CA ARG A 22 -1.05 -13.32 -9.60
C ARG A 22 -1.93 -12.08 -9.57
N LEU A 23 -3.25 -12.26 -9.59
CA LEU A 23 -4.21 -11.16 -9.53
C LEU A 23 -4.12 -10.41 -8.19
N TYR A 24 -4.08 -11.16 -7.08
CA TYR A 24 -3.92 -10.58 -5.75
C TYR A 24 -2.65 -9.73 -5.65
N ARG A 25 -1.50 -10.27 -6.10
CA ARG A 25 -0.23 -9.53 -6.11
C ARG A 25 -0.28 -8.29 -6.99
N ALA A 26 -0.85 -8.39 -8.18
CA ALA A 26 -0.97 -7.27 -9.10
C ALA A 26 -1.82 -6.14 -8.50
N HIS A 27 -2.94 -6.47 -7.83
CA HIS A 27 -3.77 -5.48 -7.15
C HIS A 27 -3.05 -4.82 -5.99
N ALA A 28 -2.39 -5.60 -5.12
CA ALA A 28 -1.63 -5.04 -4.01
C ALA A 28 -0.50 -4.10 -4.49
N GLN A 29 0.22 -4.49 -5.55
CA GLN A 29 1.25 -3.65 -6.17
C GLN A 29 0.69 -2.38 -6.80
N GLN A 30 -0.47 -2.47 -7.46
CA GLN A 30 -1.13 -1.31 -8.05
C GLN A 30 -1.54 -0.31 -6.97
N ILE A 31 -2.09 -0.77 -5.84
CA ILE A 31 -2.46 0.11 -4.73
C ILE A 31 -1.23 0.75 -4.11
N ALA A 32 -0.17 -0.02 -3.86
CA ALA A 32 1.10 0.52 -3.37
C ALA A 32 1.67 1.61 -4.29
N GLY A 33 1.66 1.37 -5.61
CA GLY A 33 2.09 2.36 -6.60
C GLY A 33 1.25 3.64 -6.57
N ARG A 34 -0.07 3.53 -6.37
CA ARG A 34 -0.97 4.68 -6.23
C ARG A 34 -0.70 5.46 -4.94
N MET A 35 -0.50 4.77 -3.82
CA MET A 35 -0.15 5.42 -2.54
C MET A 35 1.15 6.21 -2.68
N ARG A 36 2.18 5.59 -3.29
CA ARG A 36 3.46 6.25 -3.53
C ARG A 36 3.31 7.49 -4.43
N ALA A 37 2.53 7.39 -5.50
CA ALA A 37 2.29 8.52 -6.40
C ALA A 37 1.58 9.70 -5.70
N VAL A 38 0.59 9.43 -4.83
CA VAL A 38 -0.08 10.46 -4.03
C VAL A 38 0.92 11.14 -3.08
N PHE A 39 1.78 10.36 -2.44
CA PHE A 39 2.81 10.89 -1.55
C PHE A 39 3.84 11.74 -2.30
N ASP A 40 4.41 11.23 -3.40
CA ASP A 40 5.41 11.95 -4.19
C ASP A 40 4.82 13.25 -4.78
N ALA A 41 3.57 13.23 -5.25
CA ALA A 41 2.88 14.43 -5.72
C ALA A 41 2.73 15.48 -4.62
N TRP A 42 2.45 15.06 -3.39
CA TRP A 42 2.36 15.96 -2.25
C TRP A 42 3.70 16.58 -1.88
N VAL A 43 4.77 15.78 -1.84
CA VAL A 43 6.14 16.26 -1.57
C VAL A 43 6.52 17.34 -2.59
N ALA A 44 6.24 17.09 -3.88
CA ALA A 44 6.50 18.06 -4.94
C ALA A 44 5.72 19.37 -4.75
N ILE A 45 4.45 19.32 -4.34
CA ILE A 45 3.66 20.53 -4.05
C ILE A 45 4.26 21.29 -2.86
N ARG A 46 4.68 20.58 -1.81
CA ARG A 46 5.24 21.18 -0.59
C ARG A 46 6.51 22.00 -0.87
N GLU A 47 7.32 21.59 -1.84
CA GLU A 47 8.55 22.29 -2.22
C GLU A 47 8.28 23.61 -2.96
N LEU A 48 7.10 23.75 -3.58
CA LEU A 48 6.79 24.85 -4.49
C LEU A 48 5.76 25.83 -3.95
N GLU A 49 4.84 25.39 -3.09
CA GLU A 49 3.71 26.19 -2.63
C GLU A 49 4.05 26.98 -1.36
N PRO A 50 4.10 28.32 -1.42
CA PRO A 50 4.35 29.17 -0.25
C PRO A 50 3.10 29.41 0.61
N ASP A 51 1.89 29.19 0.07
CA ASP A 51 0.65 29.38 0.83
C ASP A 51 0.35 28.16 1.70
N ASN A 52 0.60 28.36 2.97
CA ASN A 52 0.35 27.45 4.06
C ASN A 52 -1.10 26.95 4.19
N GLY A 53 -2.10 27.80 3.91
CA GLY A 53 -3.51 27.39 3.91
C GLY A 53 -3.82 26.42 2.78
N ARG A 54 -3.20 26.64 1.60
CA ARG A 54 -3.30 25.72 0.46
C ARG A 54 -2.58 24.41 0.76
N LEU A 55 -1.40 24.45 1.36
CA LEU A 55 -0.68 23.25 1.81
C LEU A 55 -1.49 22.39 2.78
N ALA A 56 -2.15 23.01 3.77
CA ALA A 56 -2.99 22.30 4.73
C ALA A 56 -4.20 21.62 4.05
N ASN A 57 -4.87 22.32 3.13
CA ASN A 57 -5.97 21.75 2.36
C ASN A 57 -5.52 20.59 1.47
N THR A 58 -4.39 20.75 0.76
CA THR A 58 -3.81 19.67 -0.05
C THR A 58 -3.41 18.46 0.80
N ALA A 59 -2.83 18.69 1.98
CA ALA A 59 -2.52 17.62 2.92
C ALA A 59 -3.79 16.88 3.39
N ALA A 60 -4.89 17.59 3.66
CA ALA A 60 -6.16 16.95 4.04
C ALA A 60 -6.71 16.05 2.92
N VAL A 61 -6.65 16.52 1.67
CA VAL A 61 -7.08 15.73 0.48
C VAL A 61 -6.20 14.49 0.29
N ASN A 62 -4.88 14.65 0.35
CA ASN A 62 -3.95 13.53 0.20
C ASN A 62 -4.10 12.51 1.33
N ARG A 63 -4.33 12.97 2.57
CA ARG A 63 -4.63 12.08 3.70
C ARG A 63 -5.88 11.24 3.44
N TRP A 64 -6.96 11.86 2.96
CA TRP A 64 -8.19 11.15 2.64
C TRP A 64 -7.96 10.08 1.56
N GLU A 65 -7.23 10.43 0.50
CA GLU A 65 -6.93 9.48 -0.58
C GLU A 65 -6.03 8.32 -0.11
N LEU A 66 -5.03 8.59 0.73
CA LEU A 66 -4.19 7.54 1.33
C LEU A 66 -5.01 6.61 2.23
N MET A 67 -5.94 7.13 3.04
CA MET A 67 -6.84 6.31 3.84
C MET A 67 -7.79 5.48 2.97
N ARG A 68 -8.32 6.06 1.88
CA ARG A 68 -9.17 5.34 0.92
C ARG A 68 -8.41 4.18 0.27
N LEU A 69 -7.15 4.39 -0.12
CA LEU A 69 -6.28 3.36 -0.66
C LEU A 69 -5.92 2.29 0.40
N ALA A 70 -5.69 2.68 1.65
CA ALA A 70 -5.43 1.74 2.74
C ALA A 70 -6.63 0.80 2.94
N GLN A 71 -7.84 1.37 2.95
CA GLN A 71 -9.08 0.58 3.02
C GLN A 71 -9.22 -0.37 1.82
N GLU A 72 -8.80 0.05 0.63
CA GLU A 72 -8.80 -0.78 -0.58
C GLU A 72 -7.95 -2.05 -0.38
N VAL A 73 -6.75 -1.91 0.23
CA VAL A 73 -5.87 -3.05 0.57
C VAL A 73 -6.50 -3.96 1.63
N GLU A 74 -7.12 -3.37 2.65
CA GLU A 74 -7.79 -4.14 3.71
C GLU A 74 -8.93 -5.02 3.19
N THR A 75 -9.63 -4.54 2.16
CA THR A 75 -10.75 -5.25 1.52
C THR A 75 -10.32 -6.20 0.41
N LEU A 76 -9.02 -6.30 0.08
CA LEU A 76 -8.54 -7.26 -0.91
C LEU A 76 -8.73 -8.68 -0.40
N ASP A 77 -9.50 -9.48 -1.12
CA ASP A 77 -9.70 -10.90 -0.80
C ASP A 77 -8.41 -11.70 -1.05
N PRO A 78 -7.74 -12.24 -0.02
CA PRO A 78 -6.52 -13.00 -0.21
C PRO A 78 -6.83 -14.43 -0.66
N PRO A 79 -6.06 -14.98 -1.62
CA PRO A 79 -6.09 -16.41 -1.89
C PRO A 79 -5.82 -17.20 -0.61
N ARG A 80 -6.43 -18.39 -0.45
CA ARG A 80 -6.30 -19.21 0.77
C ARG A 80 -4.84 -19.44 1.19
N SER A 81 -3.94 -19.62 0.22
CA SER A 81 -2.50 -19.80 0.45
C SER A 81 -1.77 -18.56 0.95
N LEU A 82 -2.37 -17.37 0.84
CA LEU A 82 -1.81 -16.09 1.30
C LEU A 82 -2.60 -15.46 2.46
N ALA A 83 -3.73 -16.04 2.86
CA ALA A 83 -4.54 -15.51 3.97
C ALA A 83 -3.73 -15.32 5.27
N GLY A 84 -2.81 -16.25 5.56
CA GLY A 84 -1.94 -16.17 6.74
C GLY A 84 -0.92 -15.04 6.73
N VAL A 85 -0.58 -14.50 5.56
CA VAL A 85 0.40 -13.40 5.38
C VAL A 85 -0.27 -12.12 4.87
N HIS A 86 -1.60 -12.10 4.74
CA HIS A 86 -2.34 -10.96 4.21
C HIS A 86 -2.11 -9.70 5.05
N ARG A 87 -2.06 -9.86 6.37
CA ARG A 87 -1.73 -8.77 7.30
C ARG A 87 -0.33 -8.20 7.08
N ASP A 88 0.65 -9.04 6.74
CA ASP A 88 2.01 -8.57 6.44
C ASP A 88 2.03 -7.78 5.13
N VAL A 89 1.24 -8.21 4.13
CA VAL A 89 1.07 -7.46 2.88
C VAL A 89 0.38 -6.12 3.14
N GLN A 90 -0.68 -6.09 3.94
CA GLN A 90 -1.35 -4.84 4.35
C GLN A 90 -0.35 -3.89 5.00
N ASN A 91 0.41 -4.38 5.99
CA ASN A 91 1.41 -3.58 6.68
C ASN A 91 2.49 -3.07 5.72
N ALA A 92 2.99 -3.90 4.81
CA ALA A 92 4.00 -3.50 3.83
C ALA A 92 3.50 -2.43 2.84
N VAL A 93 2.22 -2.46 2.47
CA VAL A 93 1.64 -1.47 1.55
C VAL A 93 1.33 -0.15 2.29
N ILE A 94 0.86 -0.23 3.52
CA ILE A 94 0.35 0.93 4.27
C ILE A 94 1.45 1.64 5.06
N SER A 95 2.30 0.88 5.78
CA SER A 95 3.18 1.40 6.85
C SER A 95 4.12 2.48 6.34
N ASP A 96 4.86 2.20 5.28
CA ASP A 96 5.93 3.10 4.82
C ASP A 96 5.38 4.45 4.35
N THR A 97 4.28 4.45 3.60
CA THR A 97 3.74 5.68 2.99
C THR A 97 2.90 6.50 3.96
N VAL A 98 2.08 5.84 4.79
CA VAL A 98 1.18 6.54 5.73
C VAL A 98 1.96 7.11 6.91
N GLN A 99 2.98 6.41 7.41
CA GLN A 99 3.81 6.90 8.50
C GLN A 99 4.63 8.11 8.06
N GLU A 100 5.32 8.03 6.92
CA GLU A 100 6.13 9.13 6.38
C GLU A 100 5.26 10.37 6.10
N PHE A 101 4.05 10.18 5.56
CA PHE A 101 3.09 11.27 5.37
C PHE A 101 2.67 11.93 6.70
N GLY A 102 2.38 11.13 7.73
CA GLY A 102 1.98 11.62 9.05
C GLY A 102 3.07 12.48 9.71
N GLU A 103 4.32 12.02 9.64
CA GLU A 103 5.48 12.75 10.17
C GLU A 103 5.66 14.10 9.47
N LEU A 104 5.56 14.13 8.15
CA LEU A 104 5.72 15.35 7.37
C LEU A 104 4.56 16.35 7.57
N VAL A 105 3.34 15.87 7.76
CA VAL A 105 2.20 16.73 8.10
C VAL A 105 2.37 17.31 9.51
N ALA A 106 2.84 16.52 10.48
CA ALA A 106 3.13 17.01 11.82
C ALA A 106 4.22 18.11 11.84
N GLN A 107 5.26 17.96 11.00
CA GLN A 107 6.29 19.00 10.83
C GLN A 107 5.72 20.30 10.27
N LEU A 108 4.77 20.24 9.32
CA LEU A 108 4.09 21.43 8.80
C LEU A 108 3.27 22.11 9.91
N GLN A 109 2.57 21.35 10.75
CA GLN A 109 1.76 21.90 11.83
C GLN A 109 2.58 22.62 12.91
N MET A 110 3.83 22.23 13.15
CA MET A 110 4.74 22.90 14.10
C MET A 110 5.37 24.20 13.56
N ARG A 111 5.21 24.51 12.27
CA ARG A 111 5.68 25.77 11.66
C ARG A 111 4.65 26.90 11.73
N PHE A 112 3.48 26.65 12.32
CA PHE A 112 2.40 27.60 12.59
C PHE A 112 2.29 27.89 14.08
#